data_AF-A0A349SPB9-F1
#
_entry.id   AF-A0A349SPB9-F1
#
_cell.length_a   1.000
_cell.length_b   1.000
_cell.length_c   1.000
_cell.angle_alpha   90.00
_cell.angle_beta   90.00
_cell.angle_gamma   90.00
#
_symmetry.space_group_name_H-M   'P 1'
#
loop_
_entity.id
_entity.type
_entity.pdbx_description
1 polymer ?
#
loop_
_entity_poly.entity_id
_entity_poly.type
_entity_poly.pdbx_seq_one_letter_code
_entity_poly.pdbx_strand_id
1 'polypeptide(L)'
;YEGRGLSVMEMSHRSDEVVAIAEKAEQDLRDLLCVPDGYKVLFLQGGASTQFAMAPMNLTSNNHTADYVNTGQWSTKAIKEAAHYCNVNVVATSQGDNFSSVPAFDSWRLSKEADYLH
;
A
#
# COMPACT_ATOMS: atom_id res chain seq x y z
N TYR A 1 -19.47 25.58 0.95
CA TYR A 1 -19.74 24.15 1.17
C TYR A 1 -21.03 24.05 1.98
N GLU A 2 -22.00 23.27 1.49
CA GLU A 2 -23.31 23.04 2.15
C GLU A 2 -24.00 24.30 2.72
N GLY A 3 -24.04 25.38 1.93
CA GLY A 3 -24.70 26.63 2.35
C GLY A 3 -23.98 27.45 3.43
N ARG A 4 -22.81 27.02 3.92
CA ARG A 4 -22.06 27.71 5.00
C ARG A 4 -21.15 28.86 4.55
N GLY A 5 -21.15 29.20 3.26
CA GLY A 5 -20.37 30.32 2.73
C GLY A 5 -18.83 30.13 2.70
N LEU A 6 -18.31 28.96 3.09
CA LEU A 6 -16.87 28.65 3.10
C LEU A 6 -16.50 27.58 2.07
N SER A 7 -15.34 27.67 1.44
CA SER A 7 -14.74 26.58 0.67
C SER A 7 -14.21 25.48 1.60
N VAL A 8 -14.22 24.21 1.13
CA VAL A 8 -13.59 23.10 1.87
C VAL A 8 -12.11 23.38 2.14
N MET A 9 -11.44 24.05 1.20
CA MET A 9 -10.01 24.42 1.32
C MET A 9 -9.72 25.40 2.46
N GLU A 10 -10.75 26.06 3.00
CA GLU A 10 -10.64 27.05 4.08
C GLU A 10 -11.06 26.47 5.43
N MET A 11 -11.61 25.25 5.45
CA MET A 11 -12.12 24.61 6.65
C MET A 11 -11.00 23.95 7.45
N SER A 12 -11.13 23.98 8.78
CA SER A 12 -10.25 23.22 9.67
C SER A 12 -10.48 21.72 9.45
N HIS A 13 -9.42 20.94 9.30
CA HIS A 13 -9.50 19.48 9.21
C HIS A 13 -10.12 18.79 10.44
N ARG A 14 -10.28 19.53 11.54
CA ARG A 14 -10.91 19.06 12.79
C ARG A 14 -12.34 19.57 12.97
N SER A 15 -12.87 20.37 12.04
CA SER A 15 -14.25 20.80 12.14
C SER A 15 -15.19 19.64 11.82
N ASP A 16 -16.38 19.65 12.42
CA ASP A 16 -17.37 18.59 12.24
C ASP A 16 -17.69 18.35 10.76
N GLU A 17 -17.64 19.40 9.93
CA GLU A 17 -17.88 19.31 8.49
C GLU A 17 -16.79 18.51 7.78
N VAL A 18 -15.51 18.73 8.07
CA VAL A 18 -14.41 18.00 7.41
C VAL A 18 -14.30 16.58 7.94
N VAL A 19 -14.55 16.38 9.23
CA VAL A 19 -14.63 15.03 9.82
C VAL A 19 -15.73 14.23 9.14
N ALA A 20 -16.94 14.80 8.98
CA ALA A 20 -18.03 14.12 8.27
C ALA A 20 -17.69 13.80 6.81
N ILE A 21 -16.95 14.67 6.10
CA ILE A 21 -16.44 14.36 4.75
C ILE A 21 -15.50 13.15 4.77
N ALA A 22 -14.55 13.10 5.73
CA ALA A 22 -13.57 12.03 5.83
C ALA A 22 -14.23 10.70 6.22
N GLU A 23 -15.14 10.70 7.19
CA GLU A 23 -15.91 9.52 7.62
C GLU A 23 -16.77 8.97 6.47
N LYS A 24 -17.44 9.86 5.74
CA LYS A 24 -18.21 9.45 4.56
C LYS A 24 -17.31 8.85 3.49
N ALA A 25 -16.15 9.47 3.20
CA ALA A 25 -15.21 8.93 2.22
C ALA A 25 -14.64 7.56 2.64
N GLU A 26 -14.38 7.35 3.93
CA GLU A 26 -14.01 6.03 4.46
C GLU A 26 -15.13 5.01 4.24
N GLN A 27 -16.37 5.35 4.62
CA GLN A 27 -17.50 4.44 4.48
C GLN A 27 -17.79 4.10 3.02
N ASP A 28 -17.79 5.09 2.13
CA ASP A 28 -18.00 4.90 0.69
C ASP A 28 -16.94 3.93 0.11
N LEU A 29 -15.67 4.03 0.54
CA LEU A 29 -14.60 3.10 0.12
C LEU A 29 -14.82 1.69 0.69
N ARG A 30 -15.21 1.59 1.97
CA ARG A 30 -15.51 0.32 2.63
C ARG A 30 -16.64 -0.42 1.92
N ASP A 31 -17.71 0.29 1.59
CA ASP A 31 -18.87 -0.26 0.91
C ASP A 31 -18.52 -0.67 -0.52
N LEU A 32 -17.78 0.17 -1.25
CA LEU A 32 -17.39 -0.08 -2.64
C LEU A 32 -16.51 -1.33 -2.80
N LEU A 33 -15.57 -1.54 -1.88
CA LEU A 33 -14.60 -2.66 -1.94
C LEU A 33 -14.97 -3.81 -1.01
N CYS A 34 -16.11 -3.74 -0.32
CA CYS A 34 -16.53 -4.70 0.71
C CYS A 34 -15.45 -4.94 1.78
N VAL A 35 -14.85 -3.88 2.31
CA VAL A 35 -13.72 -3.96 3.25
C VAL A 35 -14.19 -4.54 4.60
N PRO A 36 -13.62 -5.66 5.09
CA PRO A 36 -14.02 -6.25 6.37
C PRO A 36 -13.65 -5.37 7.58
N ASP A 37 -14.36 -5.54 8.69
CA ASP A 37 -14.16 -4.77 9.94
C ASP A 37 -12.76 -4.93 10.56
N GLY A 38 -12.08 -6.04 10.26
CA GLY A 38 -10.71 -6.31 10.71
C GLY A 38 -9.64 -5.44 10.03
N TYR A 39 -9.99 -4.67 9.00
CA TYR A 39 -9.08 -3.79 8.25
C TYR A 39 -9.30 -2.32 8.59
N LYS A 40 -8.20 -1.56 8.61
CA LYS A 40 -8.20 -0.10 8.76
C LYS A 40 -8.02 0.57 7.40
N VAL A 41 -8.76 1.65 7.19
CA VAL A 41 -8.64 2.53 6.01
C VAL A 41 -7.89 3.78 6.45
N LEU A 42 -6.87 4.17 5.71
CA LEU A 42 -6.06 5.37 5.99
C LEU A 42 -5.98 6.23 4.74
N PHE A 43 -6.18 7.55 4.91
CA PHE A 43 -5.92 8.54 3.87
C PHE A 43 -4.57 9.21 4.13
N LEU A 44 -3.57 8.92 3.29
CA LEU A 44 -2.18 9.34 3.49
C LEU A 44 -1.65 10.17 2.33
N GLN A 45 -0.73 11.09 2.63
CA GLN A 45 -0.01 11.88 1.63
C GLN A 45 1.19 11.10 1.05
N GLY A 46 1.87 11.68 0.05
CA GLY A 46 3.10 11.13 -0.54
C GLY A 46 2.91 10.12 -1.67
N GLY A 47 1.68 9.62 -1.85
CA GLY A 47 1.34 8.70 -2.94
C GLY A 47 2.01 7.32 -2.80
N ALA A 48 1.90 6.49 -3.83
CA ALA A 48 2.38 5.10 -3.81
C ALA A 48 3.90 4.99 -3.54
N SER A 49 4.71 5.92 -4.08
CA SER A 49 6.16 5.91 -3.88
C SER A 49 6.55 6.02 -2.40
N THR A 50 5.86 6.85 -1.61
CA THR A 50 6.10 6.91 -0.16
C THR A 50 5.70 5.60 0.53
N GLN A 51 4.65 4.92 0.05
CA GLN A 51 4.24 3.64 0.61
C GLN A 51 5.24 2.50 0.33
N PHE A 52 6.07 2.60 -0.72
CA PHE A 52 7.16 1.65 -0.94
C PHE A 52 8.20 1.64 0.20
N ALA A 53 8.39 2.78 0.87
CA ALA A 53 9.21 2.90 2.07
C ALA A 53 8.42 2.60 3.35
N MET A 54 7.18 3.09 3.46
CA MET A 54 6.38 2.91 4.67
C MET A 54 5.99 1.46 4.92
N ALA A 55 5.71 0.67 3.88
CA ALA A 55 5.36 -0.73 4.04
C ALA A 55 6.45 -1.52 4.81
N PRO A 56 7.72 -1.57 4.37
CA PRO A 56 8.74 -2.29 5.12
C PRO A 56 9.01 -1.67 6.50
N MET A 57 8.97 -0.34 6.66
CA MET A 57 9.15 0.29 7.97
C MET A 57 8.09 -0.09 9.01
N ASN A 58 6.86 -0.36 8.58
CA ASN A 58 5.73 -0.62 9.49
C ASN A 58 5.35 -2.11 9.57
N LEU A 59 5.65 -2.89 8.53
CA LEU A 59 5.22 -4.29 8.42
C LEU A 59 6.35 -5.29 8.66
N THR A 60 7.62 -4.91 8.54
CA THR A 60 8.70 -5.82 8.92
C THR A 60 8.81 -5.96 10.43
N SER A 61 9.16 -7.18 10.86
CA SER A 61 9.29 -7.55 12.26
C SER A 61 10.71 -8.07 12.51
N ASN A 62 10.87 -9.04 13.41
CA ASN A 62 12.19 -9.51 13.87
C ASN A 62 13.05 -10.14 12.76
N ASN A 63 12.44 -10.75 11.73
CA ASN A 63 13.18 -11.42 10.67
C ASN A 63 13.72 -10.42 9.64
N HIS A 64 13.14 -9.20 9.60
CA HIS A 64 13.49 -8.14 8.68
C HIS A 64 13.55 -8.63 7.23
N THR A 65 12.67 -9.56 6.84
CA THR A 65 12.64 -10.13 5.48
C THR A 65 11.26 -9.94 4.88
N ALA A 66 11.20 -9.45 3.66
CA ALA A 66 9.97 -9.30 2.90
C ALA A 66 10.11 -9.97 1.53
N ASP A 67 9.10 -10.74 1.15
CA ASP A 67 9.03 -11.37 -0.16
C ASP A 67 8.37 -10.41 -1.16
N TYR A 68 8.90 -10.34 -2.38
CA TYR A 68 8.41 -9.46 -3.44
C TYR A 68 8.27 -10.18 -4.79
N VAL A 69 7.21 -9.87 -5.52
CA VAL A 69 7.00 -10.37 -6.90
C VAL A 69 7.31 -9.25 -7.90
N ASN A 70 8.31 -9.46 -8.77
CA ASN A 70 8.72 -8.44 -9.74
C ASN A 70 8.08 -8.63 -11.13
N THR A 71 6.97 -7.94 -11.40
CA THR A 71 6.23 -8.04 -12.67
C THR A 71 6.13 -6.71 -13.42
N GLY A 72 6.94 -5.71 -13.08
CA GLY A 72 6.96 -4.47 -13.84
C GLY A 72 7.77 -3.34 -13.22
N GLN A 73 7.58 -2.14 -13.79
CA GLN A 73 8.25 -0.91 -13.35
C GLN A 73 7.88 -0.54 -11.90
N TRP A 74 6.65 -0.78 -11.47
CA TRP A 74 6.20 -0.42 -10.12
C TRP A 74 6.77 -1.35 -9.05
N SER A 75 6.72 -2.67 -9.25
CA SER A 75 7.34 -3.65 -8.36
C SER A 75 8.86 -3.47 -8.30
N THR A 76 9.52 -3.16 -9.44
CA THR A 76 10.95 -2.87 -9.47
C THR A 76 11.31 -1.67 -8.59
N LYS A 77 10.49 -0.60 -8.62
CA LYS A 77 10.66 0.57 -7.74
C LYS A 77 10.39 0.24 -6.28
N ALA A 78 9.33 -0.54 -6.00
CA ALA A 78 9.00 -0.96 -4.65
C ALA A 78 10.12 -1.81 -4.01
N ILE A 79 10.66 -2.78 -4.76
CA ILE A 79 11.81 -3.61 -4.35
C ILE A 79 13.03 -2.75 -4.05
N LYS A 80 13.35 -1.80 -4.95
CA LYS A 80 14.50 -0.92 -4.77
C LYS A 80 14.38 -0.10 -3.49
N GLU A 81 13.19 0.46 -3.24
CA GLU A 81 12.95 1.28 -2.04
C GLU A 81 12.97 0.41 -0.77
N ALA A 82 12.32 -0.75 -0.80
CA ALA A 82 12.22 -1.62 0.36
C ALA A 82 13.56 -2.20 0.83
N ALA A 83 14.51 -2.38 -0.09
CA ALA A 83 15.87 -2.82 0.21
C ALA A 83 16.67 -1.84 1.09
N HIS A 84 16.19 -0.59 1.27
CA HIS A 84 16.77 0.34 2.24
C HIS A 84 16.39 0.03 3.70
N TYR A 85 15.33 -0.75 3.91
CA TYR A 85 14.70 -0.94 5.22
C TYR A 85 14.61 -2.39 5.67
N CYS A 86 14.72 -3.36 4.74
CA CYS A 86 14.64 -4.77 5.04
C CYS A 86 15.38 -5.64 4.00
N ASN A 87 15.54 -6.92 4.31
CA ASN A 87 16.02 -7.93 3.38
C ASN A 87 14.91 -8.29 2.39
N VAL A 88 15.06 -7.90 1.13
CA VAL A 88 14.08 -8.23 0.10
C VAL A 88 14.44 -9.56 -0.58
N ASN A 89 13.51 -10.51 -0.59
CA ASN A 89 13.60 -11.73 -1.39
C ASN A 89 12.67 -11.61 -2.61
N VAL A 90 13.22 -11.61 -3.82
CA VAL A 90 12.41 -11.60 -5.04
C VAL A 90 11.97 -13.03 -5.36
N VAL A 91 10.76 -13.38 -4.95
CA VAL A 91 10.24 -14.77 -5.00
C VAL A 91 9.89 -15.22 -6.42
N ALA A 92 9.56 -14.27 -7.29
CA ALA A 92 9.18 -14.49 -8.67
C ALA A 92 9.44 -13.22 -9.50
N THR A 93 9.73 -13.37 -10.79
CA THR A 93 9.91 -12.24 -11.71
C THR A 93 9.50 -12.59 -13.13
N SER A 94 8.90 -11.64 -13.84
CA SER A 94 8.67 -11.69 -15.30
C SER A 94 9.60 -10.76 -16.08
N GLN A 95 10.69 -10.28 -15.47
CA GLN A 95 11.67 -9.44 -16.17
C GLN A 95 12.25 -10.12 -17.43
N GLY A 96 12.36 -11.45 -17.44
CA GLY A 96 12.86 -12.23 -18.59
C GLY A 96 11.96 -12.19 -19.83
N ASP A 97 10.67 -11.86 -19.69
CA ASP A 97 9.72 -11.72 -20.81
C ASP A 97 9.27 -10.27 -21.03
N ASN A 98 10.08 -9.31 -20.55
CA ASN A 98 9.77 -7.88 -20.55
C ASN A 98 8.50 -7.52 -19.77
N PHE A 99 8.23 -8.24 -18.66
CA PHE A 99 7.10 -7.98 -17.78
C PHE A 99 5.74 -8.17 -18.49
N SER A 100 5.66 -9.14 -19.40
CA SER A 100 4.46 -9.45 -20.20
C SER A 100 3.60 -10.56 -19.58
N SER A 101 4.06 -11.17 -18.50
CA SER A 101 3.30 -12.19 -17.77
C SER A 101 3.43 -12.05 -16.24
N VAL A 102 2.68 -12.89 -15.52
CA VAL A 102 2.86 -13.12 -14.08
C VAL A 102 3.25 -14.60 -13.91
N PRO A 103 4.38 -14.92 -13.26
CA PRO A 103 4.75 -16.31 -13.01
C PRO A 103 3.68 -17.06 -12.21
N ALA A 104 3.46 -18.34 -12.52
CA ALA A 104 2.52 -19.18 -11.79
C ALA A 104 2.90 -19.27 -10.31
N PHE A 105 1.90 -19.20 -9.42
CA PHE A 105 2.13 -19.09 -7.97
C PHE A 105 2.94 -20.27 -7.39
N ASP A 106 2.77 -21.47 -7.96
CA ASP A 106 3.53 -22.66 -7.57
C ASP A 106 5.02 -22.59 -7.90
N SER A 107 5.44 -21.68 -8.77
CA SER A 107 6.85 -21.45 -9.10
C SER A 107 7.54 -20.46 -8.15
N TRP A 108 6.81 -19.85 -7.22
CA TRP A 108 7.32 -18.77 -6.37
C TRP A 108 8.19 -19.35 -5.24
N ARG A 109 9.37 -18.77 -5.02
CA ARG A 109 10.34 -19.22 -4.01
C ARG A 109 10.19 -18.43 -2.71
N LEU A 110 9.06 -18.64 -2.03
CA LEU A 110 8.69 -17.93 -0.80
C LEU A 110 9.67 -18.22 0.35
N SER A 111 9.96 -17.20 1.16
CA SER A 111 10.70 -17.35 2.42
C SER A 111 9.77 -17.88 3.50
N LYS A 112 10.22 -18.89 4.26
CA LYS A 112 9.45 -19.42 5.40
C LYS A 112 9.23 -18.39 6.51
N GLU A 113 10.13 -17.41 6.60
CA GLU A 113 10.22 -16.43 7.68
C GLU A 113 9.99 -15.00 7.18
N ALA A 114 9.44 -14.82 5.96
CA ALA A 114 9.06 -13.49 5.50
C ALA A 114 7.99 -12.89 6.41
N ASP A 115 8.18 -11.62 6.77
CA ASP A 115 7.23 -10.84 7.56
C ASP A 115 5.98 -10.51 6.73
N TYR A 116 6.14 -10.30 5.42
CA TYR A 116 5.04 -10.15 4.46
C TYR A 116 5.47 -10.48 3.02
N LEU A 117 4.47 -10.62 2.15
CA LEU A 117 4.60 -10.79 0.70
C LEU A 117 3.96 -9.58 -0.01
N HIS A 118 4.66 -9.01 -0.99
CA HIS A 118 4.23 -7.85 -1.78
C HIS A 118 4.29 -8.09 -3.29
#